data_AF-A0A6N9PU50-F1
#
_entry.id   AF-A0A6N9PU50-F1
#
_cell.length_a   1.000
_cell.length_b   1.000
_cell.length_c   1.000
_cell.angle_alpha   90.00
_cell.angle_beta   90.00
_cell.angle_gamma   90.00
#
_symmetry.space_group_name_H-M   'P 1'
#
loop_
_entity.id
_entity.type
_entity.pdbx_description
1 polymer ?
#
loop_
_entity_poly.entity_id
_entity_poly.type
_entity_poly.pdbx_seq_one_letter_code
_entity_poly.pdbx_strand_id
1 'polypeptide(L)'
;MKKQSILMLLSIFLFTFFSGCSYVDIDNNLQTRIHQINSKEASSAPDGRAYVEDSSLSENYIDLKGIGGAFSAYKNYSVINMNGAEIATIEKGEEGVTYTLKSVQLFDSIYTSDVDMYGCQIDDVEFLESTPFILVEIEASYIAPSDKKKEIVADANEISGMAVESQPGKQLPEGMFPTVAYFSLRPPKDDSVLDYQHNFFSYRIKDGEPVKFQIGLFCGQSYIDNKNVYLEVNASPSIKDKVTGDTTRKLFVLFPESEE
;
A
#
# COMPACT_ATOMS: atom_id res chain seq x y z
N MET A 1 -2.36 -62.59 -22.10
CA MET A 1 -0.96 -62.10 -22.18
C MET A 1 -0.98 -60.76 -22.88
N LYS A 2 -0.75 -59.69 -22.11
CA LYS A 2 0.42 -58.79 -22.24
C LYS A 2 0.16 -57.72 -23.32
N LYS A 3 -0.20 -56.50 -22.94
CA LYS A 3 0.62 -55.45 -22.28
C LYS A 3 0.82 -54.38 -23.37
N GLN A 4 0.75 -53.12 -22.96
CA GLN A 4 1.00 -51.89 -23.74
C GLN A 4 -0.20 -51.40 -24.57
N SER A 5 -1.01 -50.54 -23.94
CA SER A 5 -1.62 -49.34 -24.57
C SER A 5 -2.42 -48.49 -23.57
N ILE A 6 -2.55 -48.88 -22.30
CA ILE A 6 -3.24 -48.09 -21.24
C ILE A 6 -2.24 -47.29 -20.37
N LEU A 7 -1.00 -47.10 -20.83
CA LEU A 7 0.05 -46.36 -20.12
C LEU A 7 0.49 -45.13 -20.93
N MET A 8 -0.46 -44.33 -21.40
CA MET A 8 -0.17 -43.00 -21.96
C MET A 8 -1.40 -42.07 -21.85
N LEU A 9 -2.16 -42.21 -20.77
CA LEU A 9 -3.29 -41.32 -20.45
C LEU A 9 -3.40 -40.99 -18.96
N LEU A 10 -2.35 -41.28 -18.18
CA LEU A 10 -2.39 -41.16 -16.71
C LEU A 10 -1.10 -40.55 -16.10
N SER A 11 -0.39 -39.69 -16.82
CA SER A 11 0.88 -39.13 -16.33
C SER A 11 1.19 -37.69 -16.70
N ILE A 12 0.17 -36.84 -16.94
CA ILE A 12 0.29 -35.37 -16.78
C ILE A 12 -1.01 -34.89 -16.13
N PHE A 13 -1.25 -35.41 -14.93
CA PHE A 13 -2.22 -34.91 -13.98
C PHE A 13 -1.51 -34.93 -12.63
N LEU A 14 -0.45 -34.14 -12.48
CA LEU A 14 0.19 -33.82 -11.20
C LEU A 14 1.19 -32.67 -11.43
N PHE A 15 0.99 -31.55 -10.70
CA PHE A 15 1.79 -30.31 -10.65
C PHE A 15 1.71 -29.45 -11.93
N THR A 16 0.95 -28.36 -11.98
CA THR A 16 1.07 -27.16 -11.14
C THR A 16 -0.29 -26.51 -10.83
N PHE A 17 -0.91 -26.88 -9.71
CA PHE A 17 -1.56 -25.90 -8.84
C PHE A 17 -0.45 -25.33 -7.94
N PHE A 18 -0.59 -24.10 -7.43
CA PHE A 18 0.43 -23.19 -6.84
C PHE A 18 1.06 -22.26 -7.90
N SER A 19 1.03 -20.93 -7.81
CA SER A 19 0.48 -20.01 -6.80
C SER A 19 0.25 -18.68 -7.52
N GLY A 20 -0.97 -18.18 -7.44
CA GLY A 20 -1.34 -16.86 -7.92
C GLY A 20 -2.61 -16.45 -7.20
N CYS A 21 -2.61 -16.56 -5.87
CA CYS A 21 -3.62 -15.91 -5.08
C CYS A 21 -3.36 -14.42 -5.24
N SER A 22 -4.13 -13.76 -6.10
CA SER A 22 -4.11 -12.31 -6.13
C SER A 22 -4.47 -11.83 -4.72
N TYR A 23 -3.82 -10.76 -4.26
CA TYR A 23 -4.08 -10.17 -2.93
C TYR A 23 -5.57 -9.84 -2.76
N VAL A 24 -6.23 -9.54 -3.88
CA VAL A 24 -7.68 -9.32 -4.01
C VAL A 24 -8.49 -10.58 -3.65
N ASP A 25 -8.06 -11.79 -4.05
CA ASP A 25 -8.75 -13.03 -3.71
C ASP A 25 -8.58 -13.41 -2.24
N ILE A 26 -7.43 -13.09 -1.63
CA ILE A 26 -7.19 -13.29 -0.20
C ILE A 26 -8.01 -12.30 0.62
N ASP A 27 -8.01 -11.02 0.25
CA ASP A 27 -8.80 -9.97 0.91
C ASP A 27 -10.30 -10.24 0.76
N ASN A 28 -10.77 -10.60 -0.44
CA ASN A 28 -12.18 -10.98 -0.67
C ASN A 28 -12.58 -12.24 0.10
N ASN A 29 -11.71 -13.24 0.24
CA ASN A 29 -12.01 -14.47 0.98
C ASN A 29 -11.97 -14.25 2.50
N LEU A 30 -11.10 -13.36 2.99
CA LEU A 30 -11.10 -12.87 4.38
C LEU A 30 -12.37 -12.05 4.67
N GLN A 31 -12.71 -11.07 3.82
CA GLN A 31 -13.93 -10.28 3.90
C GLN A 31 -15.19 -11.17 3.86
N THR A 32 -15.22 -12.19 2.99
CA THR A 32 -16.34 -13.14 2.89
C THR A 32 -16.47 -14.00 4.15
N ARG A 33 -15.35 -14.47 4.72
CA ARG A 33 -15.35 -15.22 5.99
C ARG A 33 -15.75 -14.34 7.18
N ILE A 34 -15.37 -13.07 7.19
CA ILE A 34 -15.73 -12.09 8.22
C ILE A 34 -17.22 -11.68 8.11
N HIS A 35 -17.75 -11.52 6.90
CA HIS A 35 -19.17 -11.24 6.67
C HIS A 35 -20.10 -12.38 7.09
N GLN A 36 -19.66 -13.63 6.95
CA GLN A 36 -20.41 -14.79 7.46
C GLN A 36 -20.46 -14.85 9.00
N ILE A 37 -19.56 -14.16 9.70
CA ILE A 37 -19.50 -14.10 11.17
C ILE A 37 -20.24 -12.87 11.71
N ASN A 38 -20.27 -11.75 10.98
CA ASN A 38 -20.81 -10.46 11.42
C ASN A 38 -22.21 -10.12 10.89
N SER A 39 -23.07 -11.10 10.57
CA SER A 39 -24.48 -10.82 10.27
C SER A 39 -25.25 -10.45 11.54
N LYS A 40 -24.88 -9.34 12.17
CA LYS A 40 -25.66 -8.46 13.05
C LYS A 40 -24.90 -7.16 13.23
N GLU A 41 -25.38 -6.15 12.50
CA GLU A 41 -25.20 -4.70 12.68
C GLU A 41 -23.80 -4.10 12.44
N ALA A 42 -23.67 -3.39 11.32
CA ALA A 42 -22.99 -2.09 11.27
C ALA A 42 -23.49 -1.30 10.05
N SER A 43 -23.88 -0.05 10.30
CA SER A 43 -24.27 0.95 9.31
C SER A 43 -23.08 1.32 8.40
N SER A 44 -23.28 1.26 7.09
CA SER A 44 -22.30 1.61 6.06
C SER A 44 -22.26 3.11 5.76
N ALA A 45 -21.07 3.71 5.72
CA ALA A 45 -20.80 5.01 5.10
C ALA A 45 -20.66 4.86 3.56
N PRO A 46 -20.75 5.95 2.77
CA PRO A 46 -21.01 5.89 1.32
C PRO A 46 -19.83 5.42 0.44
N ASP A 47 -18.64 5.19 1.00
CA ASP A 47 -17.42 4.82 0.25
C ASP A 47 -17.02 3.33 0.36
N GLY A 48 -17.82 2.53 1.07
CA GLY A 48 -17.60 1.09 1.19
C GLY A 48 -16.41 0.67 2.07
N ARG A 49 -15.77 1.60 2.80
CA ARG A 49 -14.73 1.27 3.78
C ARG A 49 -15.27 1.43 5.20
N ALA A 50 -15.14 0.37 6.00
CA ALA A 50 -15.41 0.45 7.43
C ALA A 50 -14.19 1.05 8.14
N TYR A 51 -14.29 2.32 8.54
CA TYR A 51 -13.36 2.89 9.51
C TYR A 51 -13.58 2.21 10.86
N VAL A 52 -12.49 1.78 11.51
CA VAL A 52 -12.51 1.47 12.93
C VAL A 52 -11.65 2.50 13.63
N GLU A 53 -12.28 3.31 14.48
CA GLU A 53 -11.62 3.98 15.59
C GLU A 53 -10.91 2.92 16.44
N ASP A 54 -9.60 2.77 16.28
CA ASP A 54 -8.75 2.26 17.36
C ASP A 54 -8.08 3.45 18.04
N SER A 55 -8.82 4.05 18.96
CA SER A 55 -8.39 5.17 19.80
C SER A 55 -7.43 4.75 20.93
N SER A 56 -6.78 3.58 20.82
CA SER A 56 -5.94 3.02 21.90
C SER A 56 -4.51 2.61 21.51
N LEU A 57 -4.05 2.88 20.29
CA LEU A 57 -2.64 2.67 19.92
C LEU A 57 -1.80 3.87 20.37
N SER A 58 -1.20 3.75 21.56
CA SER A 58 -0.24 4.70 22.12
C SER A 58 0.80 5.15 21.09
N GLU A 59 1.27 6.41 21.15
CA GLU A 59 2.31 7.03 20.30
C GLU A 59 3.57 6.15 20.07
N ASN A 60 3.83 5.16 20.92
CA ASN A 60 4.94 4.19 20.82
C ASN A 60 4.89 3.22 19.62
N TYR A 61 3.89 3.29 18.74
CA TYR A 61 3.75 2.39 17.58
C TYR A 61 3.91 3.07 16.22
N ILE A 62 4.36 4.32 16.18
CA ILE A 62 4.60 5.07 14.95
C ILE A 62 6.09 5.38 14.82
N ASP A 63 6.72 4.94 13.74
CA ASP A 63 8.06 5.34 13.32
C ASP A 63 7.92 6.44 12.25
N LEU A 64 8.45 7.62 12.54
CA LEU A 64 8.37 8.81 11.70
C LEU A 64 9.72 9.11 11.06
N LYS A 65 9.74 9.32 9.74
CA LYS A 65 10.94 9.72 9.02
C LYS A 65 10.66 10.85 8.04
N GLY A 66 11.57 11.82 7.97
CA GLY A 66 11.53 12.89 6.97
C GLY A 66 12.30 12.55 5.70
N ILE A 67 12.63 13.59 4.93
CA ILE A 67 13.44 13.47 3.71
C ILE A 67 14.79 12.83 4.04
N GLY A 68 15.22 11.87 3.22
CA GLY A 68 16.42 11.05 3.39
C GLY A 68 16.20 9.83 4.27
N GLY A 69 15.09 9.75 5.01
CA GLY A 69 14.75 8.58 5.80
C GLY A 69 14.23 7.43 4.94
N ALA A 70 14.41 6.20 5.45
CA ALA A 70 14.08 4.98 4.72
C ALA A 70 13.30 3.97 5.57
N PHE A 71 12.36 3.25 4.93
CA PHE A 71 11.58 2.17 5.55
C PHE A 71 11.64 0.91 4.70
N SER A 72 11.79 -0.23 5.36
CA SER A 72 11.51 -1.53 4.74
C SER A 72 10.04 -1.56 4.31
N ALA A 73 9.81 -1.92 3.04
CA ALA A 73 8.48 -2.21 2.53
C ALA A 73 7.92 -3.43 3.26
N TYR A 74 8.74 -4.46 3.46
CA TYR A 74 8.29 -5.71 4.06
C TYR A 74 7.80 -5.56 5.51
N LYS A 75 6.69 -6.23 5.80
CA LYS A 75 6.13 -6.46 7.14
C LYS A 75 5.73 -7.91 7.29
N ASN A 76 5.94 -8.44 8.48
CA ASN A 76 5.47 -9.76 8.87
C ASN A 76 4.85 -9.68 10.27
N TYR A 77 3.60 -10.15 10.39
CA TYR A 77 2.89 -10.20 11.66
C TYR A 77 1.95 -11.40 11.74
N SER A 78 1.68 -11.82 12.96
CA SER A 78 0.80 -12.93 13.28
C SER A 78 -0.51 -12.42 13.85
N VAL A 79 -1.63 -12.96 13.38
CA VAL A 79 -2.97 -12.74 13.91
C VAL A 79 -3.25 -13.78 14.98
N ILE A 80 -3.63 -13.33 16.17
CA ILE A 80 -3.88 -14.16 17.34
C ILE A 80 -5.37 -14.08 17.71
N ASN A 81 -6.00 -15.22 17.95
CA ASN A 81 -7.37 -15.26 18.45
C ASN A 81 -7.47 -14.87 19.93
N MET A 82 -8.70 -14.76 20.43
CA MET A 82 -8.99 -14.44 21.83
C MET A 82 -8.39 -15.46 22.84
N ASN A 83 -8.05 -16.67 22.40
CA ASN A 83 -7.45 -17.71 23.24
C ASN A 83 -5.91 -17.67 23.23
N GLY A 84 -5.30 -16.70 22.53
CA GLY A 84 -3.85 -16.57 22.45
C GLY A 84 -3.17 -17.49 21.42
N ALA A 85 -3.94 -18.17 20.57
CA ALA A 85 -3.38 -19.02 19.52
C ALA A 85 -3.24 -18.25 18.20
N GLU A 86 -2.10 -18.43 17.52
CA GLU A 86 -1.87 -17.91 16.18
C GLU A 86 -2.81 -18.58 15.17
N ILE A 87 -3.54 -17.75 14.44
CA ILE A 87 -4.50 -18.18 13.41
C ILE A 87 -3.83 -18.11 12.03
N ALA A 88 -3.03 -17.08 11.80
CA ALA A 88 -2.37 -16.82 10.53
C ALA A 88 -1.12 -15.96 10.73
N THR A 89 -0.11 -16.23 9.91
CA THR A 89 1.01 -15.33 9.66
C THR A 89 0.73 -14.57 8.37
N ILE A 90 0.89 -13.25 8.37
CA ILE A 90 0.64 -12.39 7.22
C ILE A 90 1.95 -11.68 6.86
N GLU A 91 2.35 -11.88 5.60
CA GLU A 91 3.45 -11.16 4.97
C GLU A 91 2.87 -10.06 4.07
N LYS A 92 3.41 -8.85 4.20
CA LYS A 92 2.99 -7.65 3.46
C LYS A 92 4.19 -6.99 2.80
N GLY A 93 4.01 -6.62 1.53
CA GLY A 93 5.03 -6.04 0.68
C GLY A 93 6.15 -7.00 0.32
N GLU A 94 7.13 -6.50 -0.44
CA GLU A 94 8.23 -7.30 -0.95
C GLU A 94 9.46 -7.31 -0.01
N GLU A 95 9.89 -8.50 0.39
CA GLU A 95 11.10 -8.69 1.21
C GLU A 95 12.35 -8.20 0.50
N GLY A 96 13.15 -7.36 1.17
CA GLY A 96 14.36 -6.76 0.60
C GLY A 96 14.13 -5.43 -0.11
N VAL A 97 12.86 -5.01 -0.30
CA VAL A 97 12.54 -3.67 -0.82
C VAL A 97 12.55 -2.64 0.31
N THR A 98 13.23 -1.52 0.07
CA THR A 98 13.28 -0.37 0.99
C THR A 98 12.95 0.90 0.22
N TYR A 99 11.99 1.66 0.74
CA TYR A 99 11.62 2.98 0.21
C TYR A 99 12.36 4.07 0.98
N THR A 100 12.86 5.07 0.25
CA THR A 100 13.49 6.27 0.82
C THR A 100 12.78 7.51 0.30
N LEU A 101 12.38 8.41 1.20
CA LEU A 101 11.80 9.70 0.82
C LEU A 101 12.89 10.64 0.30
N LYS A 102 12.78 11.12 -0.94
CA LYS A 102 13.82 11.97 -1.57
C LYS A 102 13.45 13.44 -1.61
N SER A 103 12.20 13.75 -1.95
CA SER A 103 11.71 15.13 -1.95
C SER A 103 10.19 15.18 -1.90
N VAL A 104 9.67 16.32 -1.44
CA VAL A 104 8.24 16.64 -1.42
C VAL A 104 8.05 18.03 -2.00
N GLN A 105 7.08 18.19 -2.89
CA GLN A 105 6.70 19.46 -3.49
C GLN A 105 5.19 19.62 -3.43
N LEU A 106 4.73 20.84 -3.10
CA LEU A 106 3.32 21.19 -3.06
C LEU A 106 3.00 22.12 -4.23
N PHE A 107 1.89 21.82 -4.91
CA PHE A 107 1.35 22.58 -6.01
C PHE A 107 -0.12 22.91 -5.74
N ASP A 108 -0.57 24.05 -6.24
CA ASP A 108 -1.98 24.45 -6.16
C ASP A 108 -2.90 23.49 -6.94
N SER A 109 -2.37 22.86 -8.01
CA SER A 109 -3.07 21.85 -8.81
C SER A 109 -2.07 20.92 -9.49
N ILE A 110 -2.53 19.77 -9.99
CA ILE A 110 -1.65 18.88 -10.78
C ILE A 110 -1.16 19.57 -12.07
N TYR A 111 -1.94 20.49 -12.64
CA TYR A 111 -1.60 21.17 -13.88
C TYR A 111 -0.41 22.14 -13.77
N THR A 112 -0.01 22.50 -12.55
CA THR A 112 1.17 23.34 -12.29
C THR A 112 2.41 22.53 -11.88
N SER A 113 2.34 21.19 -11.93
CA SER A 113 3.40 20.28 -11.45
C SER A 113 4.30 19.69 -12.53
N ASP A 114 4.08 20.03 -13.80
CA ASP A 114 4.81 19.52 -14.98
C ASP A 114 4.80 17.98 -15.16
N VAL A 115 3.96 17.25 -14.41
CA VAL A 115 3.85 15.80 -14.50
C VAL A 115 3.12 15.34 -15.77
N ASP A 116 3.48 14.16 -16.28
CA ASP A 116 2.73 13.52 -17.36
C ASP A 116 1.37 13.02 -16.85
N MET A 117 0.28 13.62 -17.32
CA MET A 117 -1.09 13.25 -16.96
C MET A 117 -1.45 11.80 -17.26
N TYR A 118 -0.71 11.09 -18.11
CA TYR A 118 -0.85 9.63 -18.25
C TYR A 118 -0.67 8.92 -16.91
N GLY A 119 0.18 9.43 -16.02
CA GLY A 119 0.39 8.89 -14.69
C GLY A 119 -0.76 9.13 -13.70
N CYS A 120 -1.82 9.88 -14.05
CA CYS A 120 -2.93 10.17 -13.15
C CYS A 120 -4.12 9.20 -13.33
N GLN A 121 -4.73 8.76 -12.24
CA GLN A 121 -5.93 7.92 -12.23
C GLN A 121 -7.24 8.69 -12.30
N ILE A 122 -7.21 9.98 -11.94
CA ILE A 122 -8.39 10.85 -11.90
C ILE A 122 -8.49 11.58 -13.24
N ASP A 123 -9.68 11.60 -13.83
CA ASP A 123 -10.00 12.27 -15.09
C ASP A 123 -10.96 13.45 -14.94
N ASP A 124 -11.47 13.71 -13.72
CA ASP A 124 -12.31 14.86 -13.39
C ASP A 124 -11.48 16.16 -13.42
N VAL A 125 -11.62 16.92 -14.51
CA VAL A 125 -10.88 18.15 -14.75
C VAL A 125 -11.13 19.21 -13.68
N GLU A 126 -12.37 19.38 -13.22
CA GLU A 126 -12.72 20.41 -12.23
C GLU A 126 -12.08 20.10 -10.89
N PHE A 127 -12.11 18.81 -10.50
CA PHE A 127 -11.41 18.34 -9.32
C PHE A 127 -9.90 18.57 -9.44
N LEU A 128 -9.29 18.19 -10.56
CA LEU A 128 -7.84 18.31 -10.79
C LEU A 128 -7.35 19.76 -10.80
N GLU A 129 -8.17 20.70 -11.25
CA GLU A 129 -7.85 22.14 -11.30
C GLU A 129 -8.00 22.81 -9.93
N SER A 130 -8.95 22.37 -9.12
CA SER A 130 -9.30 23.02 -7.84
C SER A 130 -8.69 22.38 -6.59
N THR A 131 -8.02 21.23 -6.73
CA THR A 131 -7.49 20.47 -5.59
C THR A 131 -5.96 20.54 -5.51
N PRO A 132 -5.40 20.89 -4.33
CA PRO A 132 -3.97 20.85 -4.09
C PRO A 132 -3.35 19.49 -4.42
N PHE A 133 -2.17 19.52 -5.03
CA PHE A 133 -1.43 18.35 -5.46
C PHE A 133 -0.05 18.31 -4.81
N ILE A 134 0.25 17.20 -4.15
CA ILE A 134 1.55 16.97 -3.50
C ILE A 134 2.30 15.92 -4.32
N LEU A 135 3.46 16.29 -4.86
CA LEU A 135 4.33 15.37 -5.60
C LEU A 135 5.48 14.93 -4.70
N VAL A 136 5.65 13.63 -4.56
CA VAL A 136 6.66 13.01 -3.70
C VAL A 136 7.59 12.15 -4.55
N GLU A 137 8.90 12.39 -4.46
CA GLU A 137 9.92 11.50 -5.06
C GLU A 137 10.34 10.43 -4.03
N ILE A 138 10.25 9.18 -4.44
CA ILE A 138 10.66 8.00 -3.69
C ILE A 138 11.77 7.28 -4.46
N GLU A 139 12.77 6.81 -3.74
CA GLU A 139 13.76 5.85 -4.24
C GLU A 139 13.48 4.49 -3.62
N ALA A 140 13.13 3.51 -4.45
CA ALA A 140 13.05 2.12 -4.06
C ALA A 140 14.41 1.45 -4.30
N SER A 141 14.92 0.76 -3.29
CA SER A 141 16.10 -0.09 -3.40
C SER A 141 15.70 -1.54 -3.12
N TYR A 142 16.34 -2.47 -3.82
CA TYR A 142 16.11 -3.90 -3.62
C TYR A 142 17.44 -4.58 -3.38
N ILE A 143 17.55 -5.27 -2.24
CA ILE A 143 18.64 -6.19 -1.95
C ILE A 143 18.04 -7.58 -1.85
N ALA A 144 18.28 -8.40 -2.87
CA ALA A 144 17.62 -9.69 -2.98
C ALA A 144 18.08 -10.64 -1.88
N PRO A 145 17.15 -11.19 -1.05
CA PRO A 145 17.49 -12.28 -0.14
C PRO A 145 18.08 -13.47 -0.89
N SER A 146 18.88 -14.29 -0.20
CA SER A 146 19.69 -15.35 -0.81
C SER A 146 18.90 -16.38 -1.63
N ASP A 147 17.62 -16.56 -1.32
CA ASP A 147 16.69 -17.53 -1.91
C ASP A 147 15.67 -16.89 -2.87
N LYS A 148 15.74 -15.57 -3.10
CA LYS A 148 14.80 -14.82 -3.94
C LYS A 148 15.40 -14.47 -5.31
N LYS A 149 14.52 -14.07 -6.23
CA LYS A 149 14.92 -13.65 -7.59
C LYS A 149 15.73 -12.35 -7.52
N LYS A 150 16.65 -12.16 -8.46
CA LYS A 150 17.43 -10.92 -8.60
C LYS A 150 16.68 -9.77 -9.26
N GLU A 151 15.47 -10.04 -9.76
CA GLU A 151 14.54 -9.06 -10.31
C GLU A 151 13.13 -9.45 -9.89
N ILE A 152 12.37 -8.46 -9.43
CA ILE A 152 10.97 -8.62 -9.02
C ILE A 152 10.09 -7.54 -9.64
N VAL A 153 8.79 -7.80 -9.67
CA VAL A 153 7.76 -6.78 -9.89
C VAL A 153 7.23 -6.41 -8.51
N ALA A 154 7.42 -5.16 -8.11
CA ALA A 154 6.95 -4.62 -6.85
C ALA A 154 5.72 -3.71 -7.08
N ASP A 155 4.94 -3.48 -6.02
CA ASP A 155 3.70 -2.71 -6.07
C ASP A 155 3.81 -1.42 -5.24
N ALA A 156 3.71 -0.25 -5.87
CA ALA A 156 3.74 1.02 -5.16
C ALA A 156 2.42 1.34 -4.42
N ASN A 157 1.35 0.53 -4.56
CA ASN A 157 0.16 0.61 -3.68
C ASN A 157 0.47 0.33 -2.20
N GLU A 158 1.66 -0.22 -1.92
CA GLU A 158 2.21 -0.31 -0.58
C GLU A 158 2.39 1.06 0.09
N ILE A 159 2.44 2.15 -0.68
CA ILE A 159 2.57 3.52 -0.20
C ILE A 159 1.21 4.22 -0.32
N SER A 160 0.63 4.60 0.82
CA SER A 160 -0.69 5.24 0.89
C SER A 160 -0.65 6.60 1.57
N GLY A 161 -1.52 7.52 1.16
CA GLY A 161 -1.74 8.79 1.85
C GLY A 161 -2.38 8.57 3.22
N MET A 162 -1.95 9.37 4.20
CA MET A 162 -2.42 9.25 5.59
C MET A 162 -2.44 10.61 6.29
N ALA A 163 -3.40 10.80 7.19
CA ALA A 163 -3.42 11.86 8.19
C ALA A 163 -3.58 11.23 9.59
N VAL A 164 -2.97 11.84 10.61
CA VAL A 164 -2.98 11.29 11.97
C VAL A 164 -3.83 12.16 12.87
N GLU A 165 -4.62 11.53 13.75
CA GLU A 165 -5.27 12.24 14.84
C GLU A 165 -4.21 12.68 15.85
N SER A 166 -3.96 13.98 15.93
CA SER A 166 -2.90 14.54 16.76
C SER A 166 -3.11 14.29 18.26
N GLN A 167 -4.35 14.07 18.73
CA GLN A 167 -4.68 13.77 20.13
C GLN A 167 -5.99 12.97 20.24
N PRO A 168 -6.12 12.07 21.24
CA PRO A 168 -7.39 11.40 21.53
C PRO A 168 -8.52 12.42 21.74
N GLY A 169 -9.56 12.33 20.91
CA GLY A 169 -10.72 13.22 20.96
C GLY A 169 -10.60 14.52 20.14
N LYS A 170 -9.50 14.76 19.43
CA LYS A 170 -9.45 15.78 18.37
C LYS A 170 -9.90 15.15 17.06
N GLN A 171 -10.94 15.73 16.46
CA GLN A 171 -11.38 15.34 15.12
C GLN A 171 -10.32 15.69 14.08
N LEU A 172 -10.15 14.82 13.08
CA LEU A 172 -9.41 15.15 11.87
C LEU A 172 -10.00 16.41 11.22
N PRO A 173 -9.18 17.23 10.54
CA PRO A 173 -9.68 18.36 9.76
C PRO A 173 -10.76 17.90 8.76
N GLU A 174 -11.80 18.72 8.58
CA GLU A 174 -12.77 18.49 7.51
C GLU A 174 -12.10 18.68 6.13
N GLY A 175 -12.49 17.87 5.15
CA GLY A 175 -11.99 17.96 3.77
C GLY A 175 -11.53 16.63 3.21
N MET A 176 -10.90 16.69 2.04
CA MET A 176 -10.41 15.51 1.34
C MET A 176 -9.20 14.90 2.05
N PHE A 177 -9.35 13.65 2.50
CA PHE A 177 -8.25 12.86 3.08
C PHE A 177 -7.14 12.63 2.04
N PRO A 178 -5.85 12.64 2.43
CA PRO A 178 -4.74 12.42 1.50
C PRO A 178 -4.92 11.14 0.67
N THR A 179 -5.01 11.27 -0.65
CA THR A 179 -5.28 10.15 -1.56
C THR A 179 -4.22 10.09 -2.65
N VAL A 180 -3.52 8.97 -2.73
CA VAL A 180 -2.57 8.69 -3.82
C VAL A 180 -3.35 8.38 -5.09
N ALA A 181 -3.07 9.11 -6.17
CA ALA A 181 -3.74 8.91 -7.46
C ALA A 181 -2.84 9.20 -8.67
N TYR A 182 -1.54 9.44 -8.45
CA TYR A 182 -0.57 9.64 -9.52
C TYR A 182 0.66 8.74 -9.31
N PHE A 183 1.15 8.16 -10.41
CA PHE A 183 2.38 7.37 -10.46
C PHE A 183 3.16 7.61 -11.75
N SER A 184 4.40 8.10 -11.60
CA SER A 184 5.26 8.44 -12.75
C SER A 184 5.73 7.23 -13.57
N LEU A 185 5.79 6.03 -12.97
CA LEU A 185 6.18 4.80 -13.65
C LEU A 185 4.98 3.95 -14.04
N ARG A 186 3.82 4.57 -14.29
CA ARG A 186 2.62 3.87 -14.75
C ARG A 186 3.00 2.91 -15.89
N PRO A 187 2.68 1.61 -15.78
CA PRO A 187 2.95 0.66 -16.84
C PRO A 187 2.36 1.12 -18.18
N PRO A 188 3.14 1.02 -19.28
CA PRO A 188 2.57 1.23 -20.59
C PRO A 188 1.60 0.08 -20.91
N LYS A 189 0.51 0.38 -21.62
CA LYS A 189 -0.60 -0.57 -21.86
C LYS A 189 -0.20 -1.86 -22.58
N ASP A 190 0.98 -1.89 -23.19
CA ASP A 190 1.53 -3.02 -23.94
C ASP A 190 2.53 -3.85 -23.12
N ASP A 191 2.88 -3.47 -21.89
CA ASP A 191 3.67 -4.30 -21.00
C ASP A 191 2.78 -5.31 -20.27
N SER A 192 2.57 -6.48 -20.88
CA SER A 192 1.69 -7.53 -20.35
C SER A 192 2.09 -8.07 -18.97
N VAL A 193 3.32 -7.80 -18.52
CA VAL A 193 3.83 -8.26 -17.23
C VAL A 193 3.55 -7.23 -16.13
N LEU A 194 3.62 -5.93 -16.45
CA LEU A 194 3.37 -4.85 -15.49
C LEU A 194 1.91 -4.34 -15.53
N ASP A 195 1.28 -4.30 -16.70
CA ASP A 195 -0.14 -3.94 -16.88
C ASP A 195 -1.06 -5.17 -16.70
N TYR A 196 -0.61 -6.19 -15.97
CA TYR A 196 -1.45 -7.36 -15.65
C TYR A 196 -2.60 -6.92 -14.72
N GLN A 197 -3.84 -7.19 -15.15
CA GLN A 197 -5.07 -6.71 -14.48
C GLN A 197 -5.16 -5.18 -14.33
N HIS A 198 -4.41 -4.43 -15.14
CA HIS A 198 -4.32 -2.97 -15.06
C HIS A 198 -3.82 -2.45 -13.71
N ASN A 199 -2.84 -3.14 -13.09
CA ASN A 199 -2.21 -2.63 -11.87
C ASN A 199 -1.41 -1.36 -12.17
N PHE A 200 -2.00 -0.23 -11.82
CA PHE A 200 -1.52 1.10 -12.14
C PHE A 200 -0.16 1.44 -11.48
N PHE A 201 0.18 0.78 -10.37
CA PHE A 201 1.30 1.11 -9.50
C PHE A 201 2.43 0.07 -9.51
N SER A 202 2.42 -0.88 -10.46
CA SER A 202 3.47 -1.89 -10.59
C SER A 202 4.75 -1.35 -11.24
N TYR A 203 5.91 -1.79 -10.75
CA TYR A 203 7.21 -1.45 -11.33
C TYR A 203 8.21 -2.61 -11.18
N ARG A 204 9.25 -2.65 -12.04
CA ARG A 204 10.34 -3.63 -11.91
C ARG A 204 11.50 -3.05 -11.12
N ILE A 205 12.11 -3.87 -10.27
CA ILE A 205 13.33 -3.51 -9.56
C ILE A 205 14.30 -4.69 -9.52
N LYS A 206 15.60 -4.40 -9.68
CA LYS A 206 16.69 -5.37 -9.70
C LYS A 206 17.58 -5.22 -8.48
N ASP A 207 18.20 -6.32 -8.10
CA ASP A 207 19.15 -6.39 -6.99
C ASP A 207 20.30 -5.39 -7.18
N GLY A 208 20.43 -4.45 -6.24
CA GLY A 208 21.48 -3.43 -6.26
C GLY A 208 21.27 -2.30 -7.28
N GLU A 209 20.14 -2.25 -7.98
CA GLU A 209 19.81 -1.19 -8.94
C GLU A 209 18.56 -0.42 -8.45
N PRO A 210 18.73 0.68 -7.68
CA PRO A 210 17.61 1.47 -7.20
C PRO A 210 16.80 2.10 -8.33
N VAL A 211 15.50 2.20 -8.12
CA VAL A 211 14.55 2.84 -9.03
C VAL A 211 14.00 4.08 -8.33
N LYS A 212 13.98 5.20 -9.04
CA LYS A 212 13.31 6.42 -8.59
C LYS A 212 11.97 6.55 -9.29
N PHE A 213 10.96 6.91 -8.52
CA PHE A 213 9.64 7.24 -9.04
C PHE A 213 9.01 8.34 -8.20
N GLN A 214 8.04 9.01 -8.81
CA GLN A 214 7.17 9.97 -8.16
C GLN A 214 5.79 9.37 -7.92
N ILE A 215 5.25 9.64 -6.73
CA ILE A 215 3.86 9.41 -6.33
C ILE A 215 3.23 10.78 -6.09
N GLY A 216 1.99 10.96 -6.56
CA GLY A 216 1.25 12.20 -6.33
C GLY A 216 -0.02 11.97 -5.52
N LEU A 217 -0.27 12.90 -4.61
CA LEU A 217 -1.42 12.89 -3.70
C LEU A 217 -2.30 14.12 -3.92
N PHE A 218 -3.61 13.90 -3.89
CA PHE A 218 -4.57 14.96 -3.71
C PHE A 218 -4.99 15.05 -2.26
N CYS A 219 -5.06 16.26 -1.73
CA CYS A 219 -5.30 16.49 -0.32
C CYS A 219 -6.03 17.81 -0.09
N GLY A 220 -6.96 17.84 0.86
CA GLY A 220 -7.63 19.07 1.26
C GLY A 220 -6.65 20.04 1.92
N GLN A 221 -6.80 21.33 1.62
CA GLN A 221 -5.94 22.40 2.15
C GLN A 221 -5.83 22.38 3.68
N SER A 222 -6.92 22.03 4.38
CA SER A 222 -6.96 21.94 5.84
C SER A 222 -5.93 20.95 6.41
N TYR A 223 -5.68 19.82 5.76
CA TYR A 223 -4.66 18.86 6.20
C TYR A 223 -3.24 19.38 5.95
N ILE A 224 -3.03 20.10 4.84
CA ILE A 224 -1.76 20.71 4.45
C ILE A 224 -1.38 21.82 5.43
N ASP A 225 -2.32 22.73 5.72
CA ASP A 225 -2.12 23.86 6.64
C ASP A 225 -1.76 23.38 8.06
N ASN A 226 -2.36 22.27 8.48
CA ASN A 226 -2.06 21.61 9.76
C ASN A 226 -0.81 20.71 9.71
N LYS A 227 -0.08 20.66 8.58
CA LYS A 227 1.07 19.78 8.37
C LYS A 227 0.79 18.30 8.69
N ASN A 228 -0.47 17.88 8.54
CA ASN A 228 -0.98 16.58 8.94
C ASN A 228 -1.12 15.65 7.73
N VAL A 229 -0.08 15.59 6.90
CA VAL A 229 -0.04 14.76 5.69
C VAL A 229 1.20 13.89 5.72
N TYR A 230 0.98 12.58 5.58
CA TYR A 230 2.00 11.56 5.64
C TYR A 230 1.85 10.57 4.47
N LEU A 231 2.94 9.87 4.18
CA LEU A 231 2.90 8.63 3.42
C LEU A 231 3.15 7.44 4.34
N GLU A 232 2.18 6.52 4.42
CA GLU A 232 2.32 5.29 5.17
C GLU A 232 2.86 4.16 4.27
N VAL A 233 3.91 3.49 4.74
CA VAL A 233 4.49 2.32 4.07
C VAL A 233 3.90 1.03 4.65
N ASN A 234 3.30 0.24 3.77
CA ASN A 234 2.58 -1.00 4.03
C ASN A 234 1.65 -0.87 5.25
N ALA A 235 0.60 -0.06 5.08
CA ALA A 235 -0.39 0.16 6.12
C ALA A 235 -0.90 -1.17 6.69
N SER A 236 -0.89 -1.27 8.02
CA SER A 236 -1.40 -2.46 8.71
C SER A 236 -2.91 -2.55 8.46
N PRO A 237 -3.45 -3.73 8.12
CA PRO A 237 -4.88 -3.86 7.93
C PRO A 237 -5.63 -3.61 9.25
N SER A 238 -6.82 -3.03 9.15
CA SER A 238 -7.74 -2.85 10.27
C SER A 238 -8.37 -4.20 10.65
N ILE A 239 -7.66 -5.02 11.41
CA ILE A 239 -8.16 -6.31 11.90
C ILE A 239 -8.65 -6.13 13.35
N LYS A 240 -9.84 -6.63 13.66
CA LYS A 240 -10.43 -6.59 15.03
C LYS A 240 -9.73 -7.53 16.02
N ASP A 241 -8.93 -8.46 15.53
CA ASP A 241 -8.20 -9.45 16.30
C ASP A 241 -6.86 -8.90 16.81
N LYS A 242 -6.31 -9.54 17.85
CA LYS A 242 -5.01 -9.15 18.40
C LYS A 242 -3.91 -9.52 17.42
N VAL A 243 -3.04 -8.57 17.10
CA VAL A 243 -1.89 -8.78 16.21
C VAL A 243 -0.59 -8.71 17.01
N THR A 244 0.40 -9.52 16.65
CA THR A 244 1.77 -9.48 17.19
C THR A 244 2.80 -9.54 16.08
N GLY A 245 3.99 -8.99 16.29
CA GLY A 245 5.04 -8.91 15.26
C GLY A 245 5.30 -7.45 14.87
N ASP A 246 5.63 -7.19 13.61
CA ASP A 246 5.82 -5.83 13.10
C ASP A 246 4.47 -5.15 12.83
N THR A 247 3.91 -4.53 13.87
CA THR A 247 2.68 -3.72 13.80
C THR A 247 2.96 -2.22 13.71
N THR A 248 4.24 -1.82 13.67
CA THR A 248 4.63 -0.41 13.67
C THR A 248 4.15 0.28 12.39
N ARG A 249 3.48 1.42 12.57
CA ARG A 249 3.12 2.31 11.48
C ARG A 249 4.37 3.07 11.04
N LYS A 250 4.69 2.98 9.76
CA LYS A 250 5.91 3.54 9.18
C LYS A 250 5.49 4.74 8.33
N LEU A 251 5.65 5.95 8.85
CA LEU A 251 5.13 7.15 8.20
C LEU A 251 6.27 8.07 7.77
N PHE A 252 6.24 8.46 6.50
CA PHE A 252 7.03 9.56 6.00
C PHE A 252 6.32 10.88 6.28
N VAL A 253 7.00 11.80 6.96
CA VAL A 253 6.53 13.15 7.24
C VAL A 253 6.77 14.01 5.99
N LEU A 254 5.70 14.53 5.39
CA LEU A 254 5.81 15.29 4.14
C LEU A 254 6.14 16.77 4.37
N PHE A 255 5.61 17.35 5.46
CA PHE A 255 5.81 18.75 5.82
C PHE A 255 6.28 18.85 7.29
N PRO A 256 7.58 18.68 7.57
CA PRO A 256 8.08 18.79 8.93
C PRO A 256 7.82 20.20 9.51
N GLU A 257 7.58 20.28 10.82
CA GLU A 257 7.70 21.54 11.53
C GLU A 257 9.17 21.98 11.45
N SER A 258 9.41 23.23 11.04
CA SER A 258 10.74 23.80 11.11
C SER A 258 11.15 23.87 12.57
N GLU A 259 12.32 23.33 12.93
CA GLU A 259 12.93 23.63 14.23
C GLU A 259 13.15 25.16 14.30
N GLU A 260 12.41 25.83 15.19
CA GLU A 260 12.61 27.24 15.52
C GLU A 260 13.93 27.47 16.28
#